data_AF-X0UP52-F1
#
_entry.id   AF-X0UP52-F1
#
_cell.length_a   1.000
_cell.length_b   1.000
_cell.length_c   1.000
_cell.angle_alpha   90.00
_cell.angle_beta   90.00
_cell.angle_gamma   90.00
#
_symmetry.space_group_name_H-M   'P 1'
#
loop_
_entity.id
_entity.type
_entity.pdbx_description
1 polymer ?
#
loop_
_entity_poly.entity_id
_entity_poly.type
_entity_poly.pdbx_seq_one_letter_code
_entity_poly.pdbx_strand_id
1 'polypeptide(L)' 'YQDNVTGWLFNQWINEHEVGHLAGCRLILVMDVFEHAFITDYGLKRANYIEAFFKNINWGVVEGRLK' A
#
# COMPACT_ATOMS: atom_id res chain seq x y z
N TYR A 1 2.43 -4.41 5.83
CA TYR A 1 3.78 -4.72 6.33
C TYR A 1 3.84 -6.17 6.79
N GLN A 2 5.02 -6.78 6.79
CA GLN A 2 5.32 -7.99 7.55
C GLN A 2 6.36 -7.63 8.62
N ASP A 3 6.10 -7.94 9.88
CA ASP A 3 7.13 -7.88 10.92
C ASP A 3 8.15 -9.00 10.66
N ASN A 4 9.42 -8.64 10.53
CA ASN A 4 10.50 -9.58 10.25
C ASN A 4 10.87 -10.49 11.44
N VAL A 5 10.40 -10.15 12.66
CA VAL A 5 10.62 -10.92 13.89
C VAL A 5 9.49 -11.93 14.11
N THR A 6 8.23 -11.47 14.16
CA THR A 6 7.07 -12.34 14.46
C THR A 6 6.44 -12.97 13.22
N GLY A 7 6.71 -12.44 12.02
CA GLY A 7 6.06 -12.84 10.77
C GLY A 7 4.65 -12.27 10.59
N TRP A 8 4.14 -11.46 11.53
CA TRP A 8 2.78 -10.94 11.48
C TRP A 8 2.58 -9.94 10.35
N LEU A 9 1.38 -9.97 9.76
CA LEU A 9 0.94 -9.02 8.75
C LEU A 9 0.00 -7.98 9.35
N PHE A 10 0.25 -6.72 9.04
CA PHE A 10 -0.59 -5.62 9.50
C PHE A 10 -0.51 -4.41 8.55
N ASN A 11 -1.52 -3.55 8.65
CA ASN A 11 -1.62 -2.30 7.91
C ASN A 11 -1.12 -1.14 8.77
N GLN A 12 -0.47 -0.17 8.14
CA GLN A 12 0.02 1.03 8.79
C GLN A 12 -0.17 2.21 7.84
N TRP A 13 -0.76 3.29 8.33
CA TRP A 13 -0.82 4.55 7.59
C TRP A 13 0.55 5.22 7.59
N ILE A 14 0.97 5.69 6.42
CA ILE A 14 2.17 6.49 6.24
C ILE A 14 1.73 7.88 5.80
N ASN A 15 2.09 8.89 6.59
CA ASN A 15 1.84 10.28 6.24
C ASN A 15 3.04 10.84 5.46
N GLU A 16 2.77 11.66 4.45
CA GLU A 16 3.77 12.06 3.45
C GLU A 16 4.46 10.84 2.84
N HIS A 17 5.77 10.70 3.04
CA HIS A 17 6.54 9.59 2.48
C HIS A 17 7.19 8.71 3.57
N GLU A 18 7.20 9.15 4.83
CA GLU A 18 8.05 8.59 5.87
C GLU A 18 7.42 8.54 7.25
N VAL A 19 6.45 9.41 7.56
CA VAL A 19 5.92 9.52 8.93
C VAL A 19 5.01 8.32 9.22
N GLY A 20 5.42 7.50 10.18
CA GLY A 20 4.77 6.22 10.49
C GLY A 20 5.42 5.02 9.80
N HIS A 21 6.53 5.22 9.06
CA HIS A 21 7.29 4.12 8.47
C HIS A 21 8.00 3.30 9.56
N LEU A 22 7.66 2.01 9.63
CA LEU A 22 8.25 1.10 10.60
C LEU A 22 9.54 0.49 10.05
N ALA A 23 10.66 1.14 10.38
CA ALA A 23 11.98 0.66 10.04
C ALA A 23 12.17 -0.79 10.53
N GLY A 24 12.63 -1.67 9.64
CA GLY A 24 12.85 -3.08 9.95
C GLY A 24 11.66 -4.00 9.69
N CYS A 25 10.46 -3.47 9.42
CA CYS A 25 9.36 -4.25 8.83
C CYS A 25 9.49 -4.31 7.30
N ARG A 26 9.02 -5.39 6.69
CA ARG A 26 9.03 -5.53 5.23
C ARG A 26 7.78 -4.90 4.62
N LEU A 27 7.96 -4.11 3.55
CA LEU A 27 6.87 -3.58 2.73
C LEU A 27 6.32 -4.69 1.82
N ILE A 28 5.02 -4.95 1.93
CA ILE A 28 4.35 -6.04 1.19
C ILE A 28 3.49 -5.48 0.05
N LEU A 29 2.61 -4.54 0.38
CA LEU A 29 1.76 -3.81 -0.55
C LEU A 29 1.70 -2.35 -0.08
N VAL A 30 1.76 -1.42 -1.03
CA VAL A 30 1.66 0.02 -0.79
C VAL A 30 0.59 0.57 -1.73
N MET A 31 -0.24 1.46 -1.22
CA MET A 31 -1.21 2.20 -1.99
C MET A 31 -0.94 3.69 -1.80
N ASP A 32 -0.60 4.39 -2.89
CA ASP A 32 -0.51 5.85 -2.85
C ASP A 32 -1.93 6.43 -2.89
N VAL A 33 -2.24 7.33 -1.96
CA VAL A 33 -3.55 8.01 -1.87
C VAL A 33 -3.40 9.53 -1.91
N PHE A 34 -2.23 10.03 -2.32
CA PHE A 34 -2.06 11.43 -2.71
C PHE A 34 -2.89 11.74 -3.95
N GLU A 35 -3.37 12.97 -4.03
CA GLU A 35 -4.24 13.44 -5.10
C GLU A 35 -3.62 13.26 -6.49
N HIS A 36 -2.31 13.44 -6.63
CA HIS A 36 -1.59 13.24 -7.89
C HIS A 36 -1.68 11.79 -8.41
N ALA A 37 -1.98 10.82 -7.56
CA ALA A 37 -2.01 9.41 -7.93
C ALA A 37 -3.31 9.02 -8.65
N PHE A 38 -4.36 9.84 -8.52
CA PHE A 38 -5.69 9.47 -9.02
C PHE A 38 -6.53 10.61 -9.61
N ILE A 39 -6.24 11.89 -9.35
CA ILE A 39 -7.09 13.01 -9.80
C ILE A 39 -7.23 13.02 -11.33
N THR A 40 -6.19 12.69 -12.08
CA THR A 40 -6.22 12.72 -13.56
C THR A 40 -7.31 11.82 -14.13
N ASP A 41 -7.46 10.60 -13.59
CA ASP A 41 -8.39 9.59 -14.13
C ASP A 41 -9.74 9.58 -13.38
N TYR A 42 -9.75 9.92 -12.09
CA TYR A 42 -10.91 9.76 -11.21
C TYR A 42 -11.43 11.07 -10.63
N GLY A 43 -10.75 12.20 -10.83
CA GLY A 43 -11.07 13.47 -10.19
C GLY A 43 -11.13 13.32 -8.67
N LEU A 44 -12.20 13.84 -8.05
CA LEU A 44 -12.42 13.73 -6.60
C LEU A 44 -12.93 12.33 -6.15
N LYS A 45 -13.12 11.39 -7.06
CA LYS A 45 -13.73 10.07 -6.77
C LYS A 45 -12.70 9.06 -6.26
N ARG A 46 -12.09 9.32 -5.11
CA ARG A 46 -11.07 8.43 -4.50
C ARG A 46 -11.54 6.99 -4.30
N ALA A 47 -12.83 6.78 -3.97
CA ALA A 47 -13.38 5.44 -3.79
C ALA A 47 -13.26 4.57 -5.05
N ASN A 48 -13.50 5.14 -6.24
CA ASN A 48 -13.38 4.42 -7.51
C ASN A 48 -11.92 4.05 -7.82
N TYR A 49 -10.98 4.94 -7.47
CA TYR A 49 -9.56 4.65 -7.56
C TYR A 49 -9.14 3.50 -6.63
N ILE A 50 -9.62 3.50 -5.38
CA ILE A 50 -9.38 2.39 -4.44
C ILE A 50 -9.93 1.08 -4.99
N GLU A 51 -11.15 1.09 -5.54
CA GLU A 51 -11.74 -0.11 -6.14
C GLU A 51 -10.90 -0.61 -7.34
N ALA A 52 -10.45 0.29 -8.21
CA ALA A 52 -9.59 -0.04 -9.33
C ALA A 52 -8.23 -0.58 -8.87
N PHE A 53 -7.63 0.00 -7.83
CA PHE A 53 -6.38 -0.48 -7.23
C PHE A 53 -6.52 -1.96 -6.82
N PHE A 54 -7.53 -2.31 -6.03
CA PHE A 54 -7.73 -3.69 -5.57
C PHE A 54 -7.98 -4.69 -6.71
N LYS A 55 -8.63 -4.27 -7.80
CA LYS A 55 -8.84 -5.12 -8.99
C LYS A 55 -7.54 -5.40 -9.77
N ASN A 56 -6.51 -4.59 -9.59
CA ASN A 56 -5.28 -4.62 -10.39
C ASN A 56 -4.02 -5.00 -9.58
N ILE A 57 -4.18 -5.45 -8.33
CA ILE A 57 -3.04 -5.92 -7.54
C ILE A 57 -2.42 -7.16 -8.19
N ASN A 58 -1.12 -7.10 -8.46
CA ASN A 58 -0.36 -8.29 -8.85
C ASN A 58 -0.01 -9.11 -7.60
N TRP A 59 -0.90 -10.04 -7.24
CA TRP A 59 -0.75 -10.87 -6.04
C TRP A 59 0.48 -11.76 -6.06
N GLY A 60 0.91 -12.29 -7.22
CA GLY A 60 2.12 -13.10 -7.31
C GLY A 60 3.38 -12.32 -6.89
N VAL A 61 3.45 -11.03 -7.23
CA VAL A 61 4.54 -10.14 -6.76
C VAL A 61 4.40 -9.85 -5.27
N VAL A 62 3.18 -9.64 -4.77
CA VAL A 62 2.93 -9.36 -3.34
C VAL A 62 3.33 -10.58 -2.49
N GLU A 63 2.93 -11.78 -2.90
CA GLU A 63 3.28 -13.04 -2.25
C GLU A 63 4.78 -13.28 -2.29
N GLY A 64 5.44 -13.01 -3.43
CA GLY A 64 6.90 -13.13 -3.56
C GLY A 64 7.70 -12.19 -2.66
N ARG A 65 7.07 -11.17 -2.05
CA ARG A 65 7.72 -10.30 -1.04
C ARG A 65 7.64 -10.87 0.37
N LEU A 66 6.73 -11.79 0.67
CA LEU A 66 6.63 -12.39 2.00
C LEU A 66 7.92 -13.15 2.34
N LYS A 67 8.32 -13.10 3.61
CA LYS A 67 9.38 -13.92 4.19
C LYS A 67 8.82 -15.23 4.70
#